data_AF-A0AAU7A367-F1
#
_entry.id   AF-A0AAU7A367-F1
#
_cell.length_a   1.000
_cell.length_b   1.000
_cell.length_c   1.000
_cell.angle_alpha   90.00
_cell.angle_beta   90.00
_cell.angle_gamma   90.00
#
_symmetry.space_group_name_H-M   'P 1'
#
loop_
_entity.id
_entity.type
_entity.pdbx_description
1 polymer ?
#
loop_
_entity_poly.entity_id
_entity_poly.type
_entity_poly.pdbx_seq_one_letter_code
_entity_poly.pdbx_strand_id
1 'polypeptide(L)'
;MAVEQSSRAGRKRRSKRFLTPSAKYEIWLQLIRQEVTIAQAAEQQRVDRSTVVRIRQVAKEGALAALAASKPGVAGTARDAELDAANAEVARLSEAVKELAVQLTLAQGKDGWG
;
A
#
# COMPACT_ATOMS: atom_id res chain seq x y z
N MET A 1 18.78 -21.62 -53.35
CA MET A 1 17.65 -21.49 -52.41
C MET A 1 18.22 -20.89 -51.13
N ALA A 2 18.24 -19.56 -51.01
CA ALA A 2 18.83 -18.86 -49.87
C ALA A 2 17.74 -18.60 -48.83
N VAL A 3 17.87 -19.19 -47.64
CA VAL A 3 16.95 -18.95 -46.53
C VAL A 3 17.42 -17.72 -45.78
N GLU A 4 16.67 -16.64 -45.93
CA GLU A 4 16.90 -15.36 -45.26
C GLU A 4 16.57 -15.49 -43.77
N GLN A 5 17.61 -15.49 -42.94
CA GLN A 5 17.48 -15.50 -41.49
C GLN A 5 17.01 -14.11 -41.03
N SER A 6 15.71 -13.98 -40.78
CA SER A 6 15.13 -12.80 -40.13
C SER A 6 15.67 -12.69 -38.71
N SER A 7 16.62 -11.77 -38.51
CA SER A 7 17.22 -11.48 -37.23
C SER A 7 16.16 -10.91 -36.27
N ARG A 8 15.84 -11.65 -35.21
CA ARG A 8 15.10 -11.14 -34.04
C ARG A 8 15.97 -10.09 -33.36
N ALA A 9 15.90 -8.86 -33.83
CA ALA A 9 16.47 -7.71 -33.15
C ALA A 9 15.88 -7.66 -31.72
N GLY A 10 16.73 -7.93 -30.73
CA GLY A 10 16.36 -7.92 -29.32
C GLY A 10 15.71 -6.59 -28.96
N ARG A 11 14.44 -6.63 -28.55
CA ARG A 11 13.68 -5.44 -28.13
C ARG A 11 14.39 -4.83 -26.92
N LYS A 12 15.17 -3.76 -27.14
CA LYS A 12 15.79 -2.96 -26.07
C LYS A 12 14.71 -2.68 -25.02
N ARG A 13 14.85 -3.27 -23.83
CA ARG A 13 13.90 -3.07 -22.72
C ARG A 13 13.97 -1.59 -22.38
N ARG A 14 12.92 -0.83 -22.70
CA ARG A 14 12.80 0.57 -22.26
C ARG A 14 12.98 0.59 -20.74
N SER A 15 13.75 1.56 -20.25
CA SER A 15 13.95 1.76 -18.82
C SER A 15 12.59 1.84 -18.13
N LYS A 16 12.45 1.13 -17.00
CA LYS A 16 11.20 1.08 -16.25
C LYS A 16 10.96 2.45 -15.63
N ARG A 17 10.13 3.27 -16.27
CA ARG A 17 9.66 4.53 -15.70
C ARG A 17 8.61 4.22 -14.63
N PHE A 18 8.90 4.63 -13.39
CA PHE A 18 7.96 4.50 -12.28
C PHE A 18 6.95 5.64 -12.35
N LEU A 19 5.68 5.30 -12.53
CA LEU A 19 4.58 6.26 -12.48
C LEU A 19 4.21 6.54 -11.02
N THR A 20 3.96 7.80 -10.68
CA THR A 20 3.41 8.19 -9.38
C THR A 20 2.00 7.61 -9.21
N PRO A 21 1.51 7.41 -7.97
CA PRO A 21 0.14 6.98 -7.73
C PRO A 21 -0.91 7.85 -8.45
N SER A 22 -0.77 9.19 -8.37
CA SER A 22 -1.67 10.13 -9.04
C SER A 22 -1.66 9.96 -10.56
N ALA A 23 -0.49 9.76 -11.18
CA ALA A 23 -0.40 9.53 -12.62
C ALA A 23 -1.08 8.22 -13.04
N LYS A 24 -0.99 7.16 -12.22
CA LYS A 24 -1.72 5.90 -12.48
C LYS A 24 -3.24 6.11 -12.42
N TYR A 25 -3.71 6.92 -11.47
CA TYR A 25 -5.13 7.25 -11.33
C TYR A 25 -5.67 8.06 -12.52
N GLU A 26 -4.94 9.08 -12.95
CA GLU A 26 -5.26 9.86 -14.16
C GLU A 26 -5.40 8.97 -15.40
N ILE A 27 -4.42 8.09 -15.65
CA ILE A 27 -4.47 7.13 -16.76
C ILE A 27 -5.72 6.25 -16.66
N TRP A 28 -6.05 5.78 -15.46
CA TRP A 28 -7.23 4.95 -15.23
C TRP A 28 -8.54 5.69 -15.55
N LEU A 29 -8.66 6.97 -15.15
CA LEU A 29 -9.82 7.80 -15.48
C LEU A 29 -9.98 7.99 -16.99
N GLN A 30 -8.89 8.32 -17.69
CA GLN A 30 -8.92 8.51 -19.15
C GLN A 30 -9.33 7.22 -19.89
N LEU A 31 -8.88 6.06 -19.41
CA LEU A 31 -9.27 4.75 -19.96
C LEU A 31 -10.76 4.45 -19.74
N ILE A 32 -11.31 4.76 -18.55
CA ILE A 32 -12.73 4.54 -18.24
C ILE A 32 -13.63 5.44 -19.08
N ARG A 33 -13.23 6.69 -19.26
CA ARG A 33 -13.93 7.67 -20.11
C ARG A 33 -13.77 7.41 -21.60
N GLN A 34 -12.97 6.41 -21.97
CA GLN A 34 -12.65 6.07 -23.35
C GLN A 34 -11.98 7.22 -24.13
N GLU A 35 -11.36 8.16 -23.42
CA GLU A 35 -10.64 9.30 -24.01
C GLU A 35 -9.32 8.86 -24.68
N VAL A 36 -8.72 7.78 -24.15
CA VAL A 36 -7.47 7.22 -24.66
C VAL A 36 -7.55 5.70 -24.74
N THR A 37 -6.90 5.13 -25.74
CA THR A 37 -6.66 3.69 -25.80
C THR A 37 -5.45 3.29 -24.96
N ILE A 38 -5.33 1.99 -24.66
CA ILE A 38 -4.19 1.41 -23.94
C ILE A 38 -2.86 1.72 -24.65
N ALA A 39 -2.85 1.70 -25.98
CA ALA A 39 -1.66 1.99 -26.78
C ALA A 39 -1.26 3.47 -26.65
N GLN A 40 -2.22 4.39 -26.80
CA GLN A 40 -1.97 5.84 -26.67
C GLN A 40 -1.50 6.21 -25.27
N ALA A 41 -2.13 5.69 -24.22
CA ALA A 41 -1.71 5.94 -22.84
C ALA A 41 -0.29 5.42 -22.57
N ALA A 42 0.05 4.24 -23.09
CA ALA A 42 1.40 3.68 -22.97
C ALA A 42 2.45 4.54 -23.68
N GLU A 43 2.12 5.06 -24.86
CA GLU A 43 3.01 5.92 -25.65
C GLU A 43 3.22 7.28 -24.97
N GLN A 44 2.15 7.97 -24.58
CA GLN A 44 2.21 9.27 -23.89
C GLN A 44 3.03 9.20 -22.61
N GLN A 45 2.83 8.15 -21.82
CA GLN A 45 3.50 7.98 -20.53
C GLN A 45 4.86 7.27 -20.63
N ARG A 46 5.25 6.86 -21.85
CA ARG A 46 6.47 6.11 -22.17
C ARG A 46 6.62 4.82 -21.33
N VAL A 47 5.52 4.12 -21.11
CA VAL A 47 5.47 2.83 -20.39
C VAL A 47 5.09 1.68 -21.33
N ASP A 48 5.24 0.45 -20.85
CA ASP A 48 4.78 -0.72 -21.59
C ASP A 48 3.24 -0.87 -21.53
N ARG A 49 2.63 -1.42 -22.58
CA ARG A 49 1.18 -1.67 -22.62
C ARG A 49 0.71 -2.57 -21.49
N SER A 50 1.52 -3.54 -21.05
CA SER A 50 1.21 -4.40 -19.90
C SER A 50 1.14 -3.62 -18.59
N THR A 51 1.88 -2.52 -18.45
CA THR A 51 1.79 -1.63 -17.28
C THR A 51 0.42 -0.97 -17.24
N VAL A 52 -0.06 -0.46 -18.37
CA VAL A 52 -1.38 0.18 -18.48
C VAL A 52 -2.51 -0.83 -18.21
N VAL A 53 -2.41 -2.05 -18.75
CA VAL A 53 -3.35 -3.14 -18.45
C VAL A 53 -3.37 -3.46 -16.96
N ARG A 54 -2.20 -3.53 -16.31
CA ARG A 54 -2.08 -3.78 -14.87
C ARG A 54 -2.68 -2.65 -14.04
N ILE A 55 -2.47 -1.39 -14.42
CA ILE A 55 -3.10 -0.23 -13.76
C ILE A 55 -4.62 -0.39 -13.76
N ARG A 56 -5.20 -0.73 -14.93
CA ARG A 56 -6.64 -0.95 -15.05
C ARG A 56 -7.15 -2.07 -14.14
N GLN A 57 -6.43 -3.21 -14.09
CA GLN A 57 -6.81 -4.35 -13.27
C GLN A 57 -6.76 -4.01 -11.78
N VAL A 58 -5.62 -3.49 -11.30
CA VAL A 58 -5.41 -3.16 -9.90
C VAL A 58 -6.37 -2.09 -9.42
N ALA A 59 -6.64 -1.07 -10.24
CA ALA A 59 -7.60 -0.02 -9.88
C ALA A 59 -9.03 -0.58 -9.76
N LYS A 60 -9.44 -1.48 -10.66
CA LYS A 60 -10.76 -2.13 -10.59
C LYS A 60 -10.87 -3.04 -9.36
N GLU A 61 -9.89 -3.90 -9.14
CA GLU A 61 -9.86 -4.80 -7.98
C GLU A 61 -9.84 -4.03 -6.66
N GLY A 62 -9.00 -2.99 -6.56
CA GLY A 62 -8.92 -2.12 -5.39
C GLY A 62 -10.23 -1.39 -5.11
N ALA A 63 -10.88 -0.86 -6.15
CA ALA A 63 -12.19 -0.23 -6.01
C ALA A 63 -13.26 -1.22 -5.53
N LEU A 64 -13.31 -2.42 -6.11
CA LEU A 64 -14.28 -3.45 -5.69
C LEU A 64 -14.02 -3.91 -4.24
N ALA A 65 -12.76 -4.07 -3.83
CA ALA A 65 -12.41 -4.42 -2.46
C ALA A 65 -12.81 -3.32 -1.46
N ALA A 66 -12.53 -2.05 -1.80
CA ALA A 66 -12.91 -0.92 -0.95
C ALA A 66 -14.43 -0.78 -0.82
N LEU A 67 -15.17 -0.98 -1.91
CA LEU A 67 -16.63 -0.95 -1.90
C LEU A 67 -17.23 -2.13 -1.14
N ALA A 68 -16.64 -3.33 -1.23
CA ALA A 68 -17.08 -4.49 -0.43
C ALA A 68 -16.84 -4.29 1.08
N ALA A 69 -15.76 -3.58 1.44
CA ALA A 69 -15.47 -3.22 2.83
C ALA A 69 -16.38 -2.09 3.33
N SER A 70 -16.81 -1.18 2.45
CA SER A 70 -17.68 -0.06 2.77
C SER A 70 -19.14 -0.50 2.94
N LYS A 71 -19.45 -1.13 4.07
CA LYS A 71 -20.81 -1.51 4.45
C LYS A 71 -21.52 -0.31 5.10
N PRO A 72 -22.67 0.14 4.58
CA PRO A 72 -23.47 1.16 5.24
C PRO A 72 -23.83 0.73 6.68
N GLY A 73 -23.54 1.58 7.67
CA GLY A 73 -23.96 1.36 9.06
C GLY A 73 -23.09 0.43 9.91
N VAL A 74 -21.87 0.08 9.52
CA VAL A 74 -20.98 -0.71 10.39
C VAL A 74 -20.30 0.20 11.41
N ALA A 75 -20.88 0.21 12.62
CA ALA A 75 -20.18 0.56 13.86
C ALA A 75 -18.90 -0.29 13.99
N GLY A 76 -17.86 0.27 14.62
CA GLY A 76 -16.50 -0.28 14.74
C GLY A 76 -16.45 -1.80 14.72
N THR A 77 -15.59 -2.34 13.86
CA THR A 77 -15.44 -3.78 13.68
C THR A 77 -15.08 -4.44 15.00
N ALA A 78 -15.37 -5.74 15.17
CA ALA A 78 -14.97 -6.48 16.38
C ALA A 78 -13.45 -6.36 16.67
N ARG A 79 -12.64 -6.13 15.63
CA ARG A 79 -11.21 -5.82 15.75
C ARG A 79 -10.93 -4.47 16.39
N ASP A 80 -11.77 -3.48 16.17
CA ASP A 80 -11.64 -2.15 16.79
C ASP A 80 -11.96 -2.26 18.29
N ALA A 81 -12.97 -3.03 18.67
CA ALA A 81 -13.27 -3.32 20.08
C ALA A 81 -12.15 -4.13 20.77
N GLU A 82 -11.59 -5.13 20.07
CA GLU A 82 -10.44 -5.91 20.57
C GLU A 82 -9.18 -5.04 20.69
N LEU A 83 -8.97 -4.12 19.75
CA LEU A 83 -7.87 -3.15 19.78
C LEU A 83 -8.03 -2.14 20.93
N ASP A 84 -9.24 -1.64 21.15
CA ASP A 84 -9.54 -0.73 22.26
C ASP A 84 -9.34 -1.43 23.62
N ALA A 85 -9.78 -2.69 23.74
CA ALA A 85 -9.53 -3.50 24.93
C ALA A 85 -8.03 -3.74 25.17
N ALA A 86 -7.27 -4.05 24.10
CA ALA A 86 -5.82 -4.22 24.19
C ALA A 86 -5.11 -2.92 24.58
N ASN A 87 -5.52 -1.78 24.02
CA ASN A 87 -4.96 -0.47 24.37
C ASN A 87 -5.26 -0.08 25.82
N ALA A 88 -6.45 -0.38 26.32
CA ALA A 88 -6.82 -0.17 27.72
C ALA A 88 -5.94 -1.01 28.67
N GLU A 89 -5.68 -2.26 28.32
CA GLU A 89 -4.83 -3.14 29.11
C GLU A 89 -3.36 -2.68 29.08
N VAL A 90 -2.84 -2.26 27.93
CA VAL A 90 -1.49 -1.68 27.82
C VAL A 90 -1.36 -0.43 28.70
N ALA A 91 -2.37 0.44 28.73
CA ALA A 91 -2.36 1.62 29.60
C ALA A 91 -2.30 1.22 31.09
N ARG A 92 -3.14 0.26 31.51
CA ARG A 92 -3.14 -0.27 32.89
C ARG A 92 -1.78 -0.85 33.28
N LEU A 93 -1.22 -1.70 32.43
CA LEU A 93 0.09 -2.32 32.66
C LEU A 93 1.22 -1.28 32.68
N SER A 94 1.14 -0.25 31.84
CA SER A 94 2.13 0.82 31.81
C SER A 94 2.16 1.61 33.13
N GLU A 95 1.00 1.91 33.71
CA GLU A 95 0.94 2.55 35.04
C GLU A 95 1.49 1.64 36.14
N ALA A 96 1.12 0.36 36.15
CA ALA A 96 1.66 -0.60 37.12
C ALA A 96 3.20 -0.72 37.02
N VAL A 97 3.74 -0.73 35.80
CA VAL A 97 5.20 -0.76 35.59
C VAL A 97 5.86 0.52 36.09
N LYS A 98 5.24 1.70 35.88
CA LYS A 98 5.76 2.97 36.43
C LYS A 98 5.77 2.96 37.96
N GLU A 99 4.71 2.48 38.60
CA GLU A 99 4.64 2.36 40.06
C GLU A 99 5.74 1.44 40.60
N LEU A 100 5.92 0.26 39.98
CA LEU A 100 6.97 -0.68 40.35
C LEU A 100 8.38 -0.09 40.14
N ALA A 101 8.59 0.67 39.07
CA ALA A 101 9.88 1.34 38.83
C ALA A 101 10.19 2.39 39.91
N VAL A 102 9.19 3.14 40.38
CA VAL A 102 9.34 4.08 41.50
C VAL A 102 9.68 3.32 42.78
N GLN A 103 8.94 2.25 43.11
CA GLN A 103 9.22 1.43 44.28
C GLN A 103 10.61 0.82 44.25
N LEU A 104 11.04 0.29 43.09
CA LEU A 104 12.37 -0.25 42.90
C LEU A 104 13.44 0.82 43.11
N THR A 105 13.25 2.02 42.54
CA THR A 105 14.18 3.14 42.71
C THR A 105 14.29 3.55 44.18
N LEU A 106 13.17 3.57 44.92
CA LEU A 106 13.17 3.88 46.36
C LEU A 106 13.82 2.75 47.17
N ALA A 107 13.60 1.50 46.80
CA ALA A 107 14.19 0.33 47.46
C ALA A 107 15.71 0.21 47.18
N GLN A 108 16.15 0.58 45.98
CA GLN A 108 17.56 0.63 45.59
C GLN A 108 18.23 1.94 46.06
N GLY A 109 17.45 2.97 46.35
CA GLY A 109 17.88 4.30 46.77
C GLY A 109 18.12 4.43 48.27
N LYS A 110 19.05 3.63 48.80
CA LYS A 110 19.81 3.95 50.04
C LYS A 110 21.24 3.39 50.08
N ASP A 111 21.64 2.54 49.14
CA ASP A 111 22.97 1.91 49.11
C ASP A 111 23.89 2.36 47.96
N GLY A 112 23.43 3.24 47.06
CA GLY A 112 24.17 3.63 45.86
C GLY A 112 24.70 5.08 45.81
N TRP A 113 24.45 5.88 46.84
CA TRP A 113 24.98 7.25 46.97
C TRP A 113 25.79 7.33 48.28
N GLY A 114 26.98 6.72 48.25
CA GLY A 114 28.03 6.82 49.27
C GLY A 114 29.36 7.08 48.57
#